data_AF-A0A455T597-F1
#
_entry.id   AF-A0A455T597-F1
#
_cell.length_a   1.000
_cell.length_b   1.000
_cell.length_c   1.000
_cell.angle_alpha   90.00
_cell.angle_beta   90.00
_cell.angle_gamma   90.00
#
_symmetry.space_group_name_H-M   'P 1'
#
loop_
_entity.id
_entity.type
_entity.pdbx_description
1 polymer ?
#
loop_
_entity_poly.entity_id
_entity_poly.type
_entity_poly.pdbx_seq_one_letter_code
_entity_poly.pdbx_strand_id
1 'polypeptide(L)'
;MQVHQRPIFRQRALHHHLYGREKDILPHFMALPVPVLLWLLFGLLLTAAALAWTTEIPTYTSGPGVVLSAQAASERLQLQQNSGTLALIFLPWEAHQRLRPGQPVQITLPAANLTLHSHIARILPEVISPATACTYYTTTIHQAPSPVTRPSVAALVPLGQQLSASVYAGSSLTAQVQTGFTRLANLLPGIGMLLGGQGAL
;
A
#
# COMPACT_ATOMS: atom_id res chain seq x y z
N MET A 1 -27.28 -29.16 92.12
CA MET A 1 -28.09 -28.31 91.22
C MET A 1 -27.67 -28.59 89.79
N GLN A 2 -28.47 -29.30 89.00
CA GLN A 2 -28.20 -29.56 87.58
C GLN A 2 -29.20 -28.77 86.73
N VAL A 3 -28.71 -27.76 86.02
CA VAL A 3 -29.51 -26.98 85.07
C VAL A 3 -29.60 -27.76 83.76
N HIS A 4 -30.79 -28.28 83.45
CA HIS A 4 -31.06 -28.92 82.17
C HIS A 4 -31.13 -27.84 81.07
N GLN A 5 -30.11 -27.77 80.23
CA GLN A 5 -30.11 -26.93 79.04
C GLN A 5 -31.06 -27.52 78.00
N ARG A 6 -32.26 -26.93 77.87
CA ARG A 6 -33.17 -27.26 76.78
C ARG A 6 -32.66 -26.57 75.50
N PRO A 7 -32.38 -27.30 74.41
CA PRO A 7 -32.00 -26.68 73.15
C PRO A 7 -33.18 -25.86 72.63
N ILE A 8 -33.00 -24.54 72.56
CA ILE A 8 -34.00 -23.56 72.09
C ILE A 8 -34.31 -23.76 70.60
N PHE A 9 -33.43 -24.44 69.86
CA PHE A 9 -33.63 -24.79 68.47
C PHE A 9 -34.25 -26.18 68.34
N ARG A 10 -35.51 -26.22 67.91
CA ARG A 10 -36.20 -27.46 67.50
C ARG A 10 -35.37 -28.14 66.40
N GLN A 11 -35.04 -29.42 66.57
CA GLN A 11 -34.31 -30.21 65.56
C GLN A 11 -34.92 -30.13 64.15
N ARG A 12 -36.24 -29.94 64.04
CA ARG A 12 -36.93 -29.74 62.74
C ARG A 12 -36.52 -28.45 62.02
N ALA A 13 -36.16 -27.38 62.73
CA ALA A 13 -35.70 -26.13 62.12
C ALA A 13 -34.27 -26.25 61.59
N LEU A 14 -33.41 -27.00 62.30
CA LEU A 14 -32.05 -27.30 61.83
C LEU A 14 -32.07 -28.16 60.57
N HIS A 15 -32.97 -29.15 60.50
CA HIS A 15 -33.05 -30.02 59.31
C HIS A 15 -33.44 -29.25 58.05
N HIS A 16 -34.36 -28.29 58.14
CA HIS A 16 -34.76 -27.48 56.99
C HIS A 16 -33.64 -26.51 56.55
N HIS A 17 -32.89 -25.97 57.50
CA HIS A 17 -31.78 -25.06 57.20
C HIS A 17 -30.55 -25.80 56.60
N LEU A 18 -30.36 -27.08 56.94
CA LEU A 18 -29.32 -27.91 56.33
C LEU A 18 -29.68 -28.31 54.89
N TYR A 19 -30.94 -28.70 54.63
CA TYR A 19 -31.41 -29.02 53.28
C TYR A 19 -31.46 -27.81 52.33
N GLY A 20 -31.67 -26.60 52.84
CA GLY A 20 -31.69 -25.37 52.03
C GLY A 20 -30.31 -24.93 51.49
N ARG A 21 -29.21 -25.46 52.05
CA ARG A 21 -27.84 -25.18 51.60
C ARG A 21 -27.32 -26.15 50.53
N GLU A 22 -28.07 -27.21 50.23
CA GLU A 22 -27.86 -28.11 49.09
C GLU A 22 -28.62 -27.64 47.83
N LYS A 23 -29.10 -26.39 47.81
CA LYS A 23 -29.21 -25.69 46.52
C LYS A 23 -27.80 -25.36 46.09
N ASP A 24 -27.14 -26.40 45.60
CA ASP A 24 -26.03 -26.36 44.67
C ASP A 24 -26.11 -25.02 43.93
N ILE A 25 -25.19 -24.13 44.29
CA ILE A 25 -24.50 -23.36 43.26
C ILE A 25 -23.95 -24.42 42.32
N LEU A 26 -24.81 -24.91 41.40
CA LEU A 26 -24.34 -25.59 40.22
C LEU A 26 -23.24 -24.66 39.74
N PRO A 27 -21.97 -25.13 39.68
CA PRO A 27 -20.96 -24.37 38.98
C PRO A 27 -21.66 -24.05 37.67
N HIS A 28 -21.77 -22.76 37.34
CA HIS A 28 -22.30 -22.36 36.05
C HIS A 28 -21.32 -22.96 35.04
N PHE A 29 -21.52 -24.24 34.72
CA PHE A 29 -20.96 -24.95 33.61
C PHE A 29 -21.63 -24.23 32.45
N MET A 30 -21.04 -23.09 32.10
CA MET A 30 -21.35 -22.37 30.89
C MET A 30 -21.47 -23.45 29.84
N ALA A 31 -22.66 -23.56 29.25
CA ALA A 31 -22.96 -24.61 28.30
C ALA A 31 -21.75 -24.76 27.37
N LEU A 32 -21.27 -25.99 27.23
CA LEU A 32 -20.12 -26.39 26.42
C LEU A 32 -19.92 -25.64 25.08
N PRO A 33 -20.95 -25.14 24.36
CA PRO A 33 -20.75 -24.32 23.17
C PRO A 33 -19.97 -23.02 23.37
N VAL A 34 -20.03 -22.34 24.52
CA VAL A 34 -19.43 -21.00 24.68
C VAL A 34 -17.90 -21.02 24.51
N PRO A 35 -17.11 -21.87 25.21
CA PRO A 35 -15.67 -21.91 25.02
C PRO A 35 -15.29 -22.38 23.61
N VAL A 36 -16.05 -23.29 23.00
CA VAL A 36 -15.83 -23.75 21.63
C VAL A 36 -16.02 -22.61 20.63
N LEU A 37 -17.11 -21.85 20.76
CA LEU A 37 -17.37 -20.67 19.93
C LEU A 37 -16.27 -19.61 20.10
N LEU A 38 -15.80 -19.40 21.33
CA LEU A 38 -14.75 -18.42 21.61
C LEU A 38 -13.41 -18.83 21.01
N TRP A 39 -13.05 -20.12 21.08
CA TRP A 39 -11.89 -20.67 20.38
C TRP A 39 -12.01 -20.60 18.86
N LEU A 40 -13.21 -20.83 18.31
CA LEU A 40 -13.47 -20.73 16.88
C LEU A 40 -13.34 -19.29 16.39
N LEU A 41 -13.89 -18.33 17.15
CA LEU A 41 -13.73 -16.89 16.89
C LEU A 41 -12.26 -16.47 16.98
N PHE A 42 -11.53 -16.98 17.98
CA PHE A 42 -10.10 -16.70 18.14
C PHE A 42 -9.28 -17.27 16.97
N GLY A 43 -9.58 -18.50 16.54
CA GLY A 43 -8.97 -19.11 15.35
C GLY A 43 -9.25 -18.31 14.09
N LEU A 44 -10.49 -17.84 13.89
CA LEU A 44 -10.86 -16.98 12.77
C LEU A 44 -10.12 -15.63 12.79
N LEU A 45 -9.96 -15.05 13.97
CA LEU A 45 -9.21 -13.80 14.13
C LEU A 45 -7.72 -14.01 13.78
N LEU A 46 -7.15 -15.14 14.22
CA LEU A 46 -5.76 -15.52 13.93
C LEU A 46 -5.54 -15.76 12.44
N THR A 47 -6.46 -16.44 11.76
CA THR A 47 -6.36 -16.65 10.31
C THR A 47 -6.50 -15.34 9.55
N ALA A 48 -7.44 -14.48 9.92
CA ALA A 48 -7.57 -13.15 9.33
C ALA A 48 -6.29 -12.30 9.52
N ALA A 49 -5.69 -12.34 10.71
CA ALA A 49 -4.43 -11.66 11.00
C ALA A 49 -3.27 -12.24 10.17
N ALA A 50 -3.19 -13.56 10.04
CA ALA A 50 -2.18 -14.21 9.21
C ALA A 50 -2.34 -13.85 7.73
N LEU A 51 -3.58 -13.83 7.21
CA LEU A 51 -3.87 -13.40 5.84
C LEU A 51 -3.45 -11.94 5.63
N ALA A 52 -3.84 -11.05 6.54
CA ALA A 52 -3.45 -9.63 6.48
C ALA A 52 -1.93 -9.43 6.54
N TRP A 53 -1.19 -10.35 7.17
CA TRP A 53 0.27 -10.33 7.20
C TRP A 53 0.90 -10.73 5.86
N THR A 54 0.25 -11.63 5.11
CA THR A 54 0.73 -12.11 3.82
C THR A 54 0.38 -11.20 2.64
N THR A 55 -0.52 -10.24 2.82
CA THR A 55 -0.90 -9.31 1.74
C THR A 55 0.13 -8.22 1.56
N GLU A 56 0.74 -8.18 0.38
CA GLU A 56 1.64 -7.14 -0.07
C GLU A 56 0.88 -6.08 -0.88
N ILE A 57 1.00 -4.80 -0.49
CA ILE A 57 0.34 -3.68 -1.21
C ILE A 57 1.36 -3.06 -2.16
N PRO A 58 1.03 -2.87 -3.45
CA PRO A 58 1.90 -2.16 -4.38
C PRO A 58 2.10 -0.70 -3.97
N THR A 59 3.35 -0.25 -3.93
CA THR A 59 3.71 1.14 -3.66
C THR A 59 3.92 1.89 -4.97
N TYR A 60 3.21 3.01 -5.14
CA TYR A 60 3.30 3.85 -6.32
C TYR A 60 4.11 5.11 -6.03
N THR A 61 4.95 5.51 -6.97
CA THR A 61 5.60 6.82 -6.97
C THR A 61 5.05 7.64 -8.13
N SER A 62 4.62 8.86 -7.85
CA SER A 62 4.11 9.78 -8.85
C SER A 62 5.21 10.72 -9.34
N GLY A 63 5.21 10.99 -10.64
CA GLY A 63 6.16 11.87 -11.29
C GLY A 63 5.50 12.64 -12.44
N PRO A 64 5.86 13.91 -12.63
CA PRO A 64 5.44 14.63 -13.82
C PRO A 64 6.21 14.09 -15.04
N GLY A 65 5.57 14.10 -16.21
CA GLY A 65 6.24 13.79 -17.47
C GLY A 65 5.80 14.69 -18.63
N VAL A 66 6.40 14.46 -19.79
CA VAL A 66 6.11 15.15 -21.04
C VAL A 66 6.04 14.14 -22.18
N VAL A 67 5.12 14.37 -23.12
CA VAL A 67 5.02 13.57 -24.34
C VAL A 67 6.07 14.03 -25.35
N LEU A 68 6.87 13.09 -25.84
CA LEU A 68 7.86 13.27 -26.90
C LEU A 68 7.38 12.59 -28.18
N SER A 69 7.67 13.22 -29.32
CA SER A 69 7.55 12.56 -30.62
C SER A 69 8.69 11.54 -30.79
N ALA A 70 8.42 10.47 -31.56
CA ALA A 70 9.41 9.44 -31.86
C ALA A 70 10.69 10.05 -32.46
N GLN A 71 10.55 11.06 -33.32
CA GLN A 71 11.66 11.79 -33.93
C GLN A 71 12.50 12.51 -32.87
N ALA A 72 11.86 13.34 -32.03
CA ALA A 72 12.57 14.10 -30.99
C ALA A 72 13.24 13.19 -29.95
N ALA A 73 12.63 12.04 -29.64
CA ALA A 73 13.20 11.04 -28.76
C ALA A 73 14.38 10.30 -29.41
N SER A 74 14.31 9.98 -30.71
CA SER A 74 15.40 9.30 -31.42
C SER A 74 16.65 10.17 -31.55
N GLU A 75 16.50 11.47 -31.84
CA GLU A 75 17.61 12.41 -31.95
C GLU A 75 18.31 12.67 -30.62
N ARG A 76 17.53 12.82 -29.54
CA ARG A 76 18.08 13.17 -28.22
C ARG A 76 18.54 11.97 -27.39
N LEU A 77 17.87 10.83 -27.51
CA LEU A 77 18.11 9.65 -26.65
C LEU A 77 18.67 8.44 -27.42
N GLN A 78 18.99 8.60 -28.71
CA GLN A 78 19.53 7.55 -29.60
C GLN A 78 18.71 6.25 -29.51
N LEU A 79 17.38 6.39 -29.46
CA LEU A 79 16.45 5.27 -29.44
C LEU A 79 16.15 4.83 -30.88
N GLN A 80 16.09 3.51 -31.08
CA GLN A 80 15.76 2.92 -32.38
C GLN A 80 14.36 3.35 -32.82
N GLN A 81 14.25 3.87 -34.05
CA GLN A 81 13.09 4.58 -34.64
C GLN A 81 11.74 3.83 -34.68
N ASN A 82 11.64 2.65 -34.08
CA ASN A 82 10.45 1.79 -34.17
C ASN A 82 9.45 1.96 -33.02
N SER A 83 9.71 2.88 -32.09
CA SER A 83 8.85 3.14 -30.94
C SER A 83 8.05 4.40 -31.22
N GLY A 84 6.72 4.30 -31.28
CA GLY A 84 5.81 5.42 -31.59
C GLY A 84 5.87 6.57 -30.56
N THR A 85 4.71 7.03 -30.09
CA THR A 85 4.67 8.13 -29.11
C THR A 85 5.33 7.70 -27.80
N LEU A 86 6.26 8.50 -27.29
CA LEU A 86 7.04 8.21 -26.08
C LEU A 86 6.72 9.25 -25.00
N ALA A 87 6.66 8.83 -23.75
CA ALA A 87 6.58 9.70 -22.59
C ALA A 87 7.94 9.72 -21.88
N LEU A 88 8.41 10.91 -21.54
CA LEU A 88 9.53 11.11 -20.63
C LEU A 88 8.97 11.48 -19.26
N ILE A 89 9.20 10.65 -18.26
CA ILE A 89 8.68 10.84 -16.89
C ILE A 89 9.85 11.10 -15.96
N PHE A 90 9.72 12.10 -15.10
CA PHE A 90 10.71 12.44 -14.08
C PHE A 90 10.25 11.90 -12.73
N LEU A 91 11.05 10.98 -12.18
CA LEU A 91 10.76 10.32 -10.92
C LEU A 91 11.78 10.76 -9.85
N PRO A 92 11.39 10.83 -8.57
CA PRO A 92 12.33 11.19 -7.50
C PRO A 92 13.55 10.26 -7.48
N TRP A 93 14.75 10.81 -7.25
CA TRP A 93 16.01 10.05 -7.20
C TRP A 93 15.98 8.90 -6.18
N GLU A 94 15.27 9.08 -5.07
CA GLU A 94 15.13 8.07 -4.01
C GLU A 94 14.47 6.77 -4.54
N ALA A 95 13.66 6.88 -5.59
CA ALA A 95 13.03 5.74 -6.23
C ALA A 95 13.98 4.97 -7.19
N HIS A 96 15.12 5.54 -7.59
CA HIS A 96 15.94 4.96 -8.67
C HIS A 96 16.40 3.53 -8.37
N GLN A 97 16.71 3.22 -7.12
CA GLN A 97 17.19 1.88 -6.74
C GLN A 97 16.12 0.80 -6.97
N ARG A 98 14.85 1.17 -6.88
CA ARG A 98 13.70 0.29 -7.02
C ARG A 98 13.09 0.31 -8.42
N LEU A 99 13.50 1.25 -9.27
CA LEU A 99 13.02 1.34 -10.64
C LEU A 99 13.69 0.27 -11.51
N ARG A 100 12.86 -0.44 -12.28
CA ARG A 100 13.29 -1.46 -13.23
C ARG A 100 12.53 -1.33 -14.54
N PRO A 101 13.18 -1.56 -15.71
CA PRO A 101 12.45 -1.71 -16.98
C PRO A 101 11.41 -2.84 -16.87
N GLY A 102 10.26 -2.66 -17.50
CA GLY A 102 9.12 -3.58 -17.46
C GLY A 102 8.12 -3.32 -16.32
N GLN A 103 8.41 -2.42 -15.38
CA GLN A 103 7.46 -2.06 -14.32
C GLN A 103 6.22 -1.39 -14.90
N PRO A 104 5.02 -1.69 -14.36
CA PRO A 104 3.78 -1.07 -14.80
C PRO A 104 3.74 0.40 -14.40
N VAL A 105 3.25 1.20 -15.34
CA VAL A 105 3.10 2.65 -15.20
C VAL A 105 1.69 3.03 -15.63
N GLN A 106 0.98 3.71 -14.75
CA GLN A 106 -0.28 4.34 -15.07
C GLN A 106 -0.01 5.80 -15.43
N ILE A 107 -0.44 6.21 -16.62
CA ILE A 107 -0.20 7.54 -17.16
C ILE A 107 -1.55 8.22 -17.30
N THR A 108 -1.67 9.41 -16.73
CA THR A 108 -2.85 10.26 -16.85
C THR A 108 -2.49 11.49 -17.64
N LEU A 109 -3.18 11.69 -18.78
CA LEU A 109 -3.08 12.89 -19.60
C LEU A 109 -4.27 13.81 -19.27
N PRO A 110 -4.06 14.94 -18.58
CA PRO A 110 -5.13 15.89 -18.29
C PRO A 110 -5.74 16.48 -19.55
N ALA A 111 -4.93 16.75 -20.57
CA ALA A 111 -5.38 17.35 -21.83
C ALA A 111 -6.38 16.48 -22.61
N ALA A 112 -6.33 15.15 -22.43
CA ALA A 112 -7.20 14.18 -23.10
C ALA A 112 -8.22 13.51 -22.17
N ASN A 113 -8.18 13.82 -20.86
CA ASN A 113 -8.90 13.08 -19.81
C ASN A 113 -8.77 11.55 -19.96
N LEU A 114 -7.56 11.09 -20.32
CA LEU A 114 -7.29 9.69 -20.63
C LEU A 114 -6.31 9.11 -19.61
N THR A 115 -6.62 7.90 -19.16
CA THR A 115 -5.72 7.08 -18.36
C THR A 115 -5.23 5.90 -19.19
N LEU A 116 -3.92 5.71 -19.24
CA LEU A 116 -3.27 4.68 -20.02
C LEU A 116 -2.40 3.83 -19.10
N HIS A 117 -2.34 2.54 -19.41
CA HIS A 117 -1.48 1.60 -18.72
C HIS A 117 -0.36 1.20 -19.68
N SER A 118 0.87 1.40 -19.27
CA SER A 118 2.05 1.04 -20.03
C SER A 118 3.15 0.50 -19.09
N HIS A 119 4.33 0.28 -19.62
CA HIS A 119 5.48 -0.24 -18.90
C HIS A 119 6.72 0.62 -19.15
N ILE A 120 7.64 0.66 -18.19
CA ILE A 120 8.94 1.33 -18.39
C ILE A 120 9.72 0.60 -19.48
N ALA A 121 9.96 1.25 -20.63
CA ALA A 121 10.82 0.68 -21.66
C ALA A 121 12.30 0.82 -21.27
N ARG A 122 12.67 2.00 -20.74
CA ARG A 122 14.07 2.29 -20.39
C ARG A 122 14.16 3.32 -19.28
N ILE A 123 15.18 3.17 -18.44
CA ILE A 123 15.54 4.16 -17.42
C ILE A 123 16.83 4.82 -17.88
N LEU A 124 16.88 6.15 -17.85
CA LEU A 124 18.12 6.87 -18.13
C LEU A 124 19.06 6.74 -16.91
N PRO A 125 20.34 6.44 -17.12
CA PRO A 125 21.29 6.20 -16.04
C PRO A 125 21.71 7.47 -15.28
N GLU A 126 21.40 8.65 -15.81
CA GLU A 126 21.86 9.93 -15.26
C GLU A 126 20.78 10.58 -14.38
N VAL A 127 21.20 11.06 -13.21
CA VAL A 127 20.36 11.89 -12.35
C VAL A 127 20.25 13.28 -12.98
N ILE A 128 19.03 13.65 -13.32
CA ILE A 128 18.70 14.93 -13.96
C ILE A 128 18.44 15.97 -12.88
N SER A 129 19.20 17.07 -12.94
CA SER A 129 18.98 18.22 -12.07
C SER A 129 17.64 18.91 -12.40
N PRO A 130 17.00 19.59 -11.45
CA PRO A 130 15.79 20.37 -11.72
C PRO A 130 15.95 21.35 -12.88
N ALA A 131 17.12 22.01 -12.99
CA ALA A 131 17.41 22.96 -14.08
C ALA A 131 17.40 22.27 -15.45
N THR A 132 18.01 21.09 -15.54
CA THR A 132 18.07 20.29 -16.78
C THR A 132 16.69 19.72 -17.12
N ALA A 133 15.92 19.26 -16.12
CA ALA A 133 14.53 18.84 -16.29
C ALA A 133 13.66 20.00 -16.79
N CYS A 134 13.84 21.22 -16.25
CA CYS A 134 13.18 22.42 -16.74
C CYS A 134 13.50 22.67 -18.22
N THR A 135 14.76 22.52 -18.65
CA THR A 135 15.10 22.68 -20.07
C THR A 135 14.37 21.68 -20.96
N TYR A 136 14.23 20.42 -20.52
CA TYR A 136 13.43 19.42 -21.24
C TYR A 136 11.95 19.81 -21.32
N TYR A 137 11.40 20.34 -20.21
CA TYR A 137 10.03 20.82 -20.15
C TYR A 137 9.79 22.05 -21.02
N THR A 138 10.59 23.10 -20.91
CA THR A 138 10.37 24.38 -21.61
C THR A 138 10.63 24.28 -23.11
N THR A 139 11.54 23.39 -23.53
CA THR A 139 11.81 23.16 -24.96
C THR A 139 10.67 22.41 -25.64
N THR A 140 9.90 21.62 -24.89
CA THR A 140 8.84 20.76 -25.44
C THR A 140 7.46 21.34 -25.19
N ILE A 141 7.25 21.97 -24.03
CA ILE A 141 6.01 22.62 -23.63
C ILE A 141 6.23 24.13 -23.72
N HIS A 142 5.68 24.76 -24.76
CA HIS A 142 5.64 26.21 -24.81
C HIS A 142 4.81 26.74 -23.61
N GLN A 143 5.48 27.35 -22.64
CA GLN A 143 4.94 28.16 -21.53
C GLN A 143 4.38 27.48 -20.26
N ALA A 144 4.73 26.22 -19.94
CA ALA A 144 4.38 25.65 -18.62
C ALA A 144 5.52 25.80 -17.58
N PRO A 145 5.23 26.18 -16.32
CA PRO A 145 6.18 26.07 -15.22
C PRO A 145 6.56 24.60 -15.04
N SER A 146 7.87 24.31 -14.95
CA SER A 146 8.34 22.95 -14.70
C SER A 146 7.89 22.48 -13.31
N PRO A 147 7.17 21.36 -13.20
CA PRO A 147 6.77 20.80 -11.91
C PRO A 147 7.93 20.09 -11.17
N VAL A 148 9.11 19.96 -11.80
CA VAL A 148 10.25 19.23 -11.24
C VAL A 148 11.08 20.15 -10.33
N THR A 149 10.91 20.00 -9.02
CA THR A 149 11.62 20.80 -8.00
C THR A 149 12.75 20.06 -7.28
N ARG A 150 12.93 18.77 -7.59
CA ARG A 150 13.87 17.85 -6.91
C ARG A 150 14.74 17.11 -7.94
N PRO A 151 15.95 16.64 -7.56
CA PRO A 151 16.74 15.76 -8.42
C PRO A 151 15.93 14.53 -8.80
N SER A 152 15.95 14.19 -10.09
CA SER A 152 15.04 13.20 -10.65
C SER A 152 15.74 12.26 -11.63
N VAL A 153 15.22 11.07 -11.79
CA VAL A 153 15.64 10.11 -12.81
C VAL A 153 14.59 10.08 -13.90
N ALA A 154 15.04 10.14 -15.15
CA ALA A 154 14.14 10.05 -16.29
C ALA A 154 13.85 8.59 -16.65
N ALA A 155 12.57 8.28 -16.81
CA ALA A 155 12.09 7.01 -17.35
C ALA A 155 11.37 7.26 -18.69
N LEU A 156 11.66 6.41 -19.66
CA LEU A 156 11.01 6.38 -20.96
C LEU A 156 9.91 5.34 -20.95
N VAL A 157 8.70 5.76 -21.32
CA VAL A 157 7.52 4.90 -21.39
C VAL A 157 6.85 5.05 -22.75
N PRO A 158 6.67 3.96 -23.52
CA PRO A 158 5.96 4.00 -24.79
C PRO A 158 4.47 4.17 -24.52
N LEU A 159 3.82 5.12 -25.17
CA LEU A 159 2.39 5.40 -25.05
C LEU A 159 1.54 4.57 -26.03
N GLY A 160 2.19 3.75 -26.87
CA GLY A 160 1.54 2.93 -27.88
C GLY A 160 0.95 3.75 -29.03
N GLN A 161 0.12 3.10 -29.85
CA GLN A 161 -0.52 3.71 -31.02
C GLN A 161 -1.84 4.43 -30.70
N GLN A 162 -2.34 4.31 -29.47
CA GLN A 162 -3.59 4.96 -29.04
C GLN A 162 -3.48 6.48 -28.98
N LEU A 163 -2.27 7.01 -29.04
CA LEU A 163 -1.95 8.39 -28.74
C LEU A 163 -1.05 8.92 -29.85
N SER A 164 -1.57 9.83 -30.69
CA SER A 164 -0.80 10.39 -31.80
C SER A 164 0.19 11.45 -31.30
N ALA A 165 1.49 11.22 -31.55
CA ALA A 165 2.55 12.15 -31.21
C ALA A 165 2.34 13.54 -31.84
N SER A 166 1.74 13.62 -33.03
CA SER A 166 1.48 14.89 -33.71
C SER A 166 0.48 15.81 -32.99
N VAL A 167 -0.41 15.23 -32.18
CA VAL A 167 -1.46 15.97 -31.45
C VAL A 167 -1.04 16.29 -30.03
N TYR A 168 -0.29 15.38 -29.40
CA TYR A 168 0.00 15.46 -27.96
C TYR A 168 1.47 15.71 -27.62
N ALA A 169 2.39 15.75 -28.59
CA ALA A 169 3.79 16.12 -28.31
C ALA A 169 3.86 17.49 -27.61
N GLY A 170 4.66 17.58 -26.54
CA GLY A 170 4.74 18.76 -25.71
C GLY A 170 3.61 18.94 -24.70
N SER A 171 2.71 17.96 -24.57
CA SER A 171 1.72 17.98 -23.48
C SER A 171 2.34 17.49 -22.18
N SER A 172 1.97 18.12 -21.06
CA SER A 172 2.29 17.64 -19.72
C SER A 172 1.42 16.43 -19.36
N LEU A 173 2.03 15.43 -18.75
CA LEU A 173 1.33 14.26 -18.21
C LEU A 173 1.76 14.00 -16.76
N THR A 174 0.96 13.21 -16.06
CA THR A 174 1.32 12.69 -14.74
C THR A 174 1.39 11.18 -14.84
N ALA A 175 2.43 10.59 -14.28
CA ALA A 175 2.61 9.15 -14.29
C ALA A 175 2.77 8.63 -12.87
N GLN A 176 2.21 7.45 -12.63
CA GLN A 176 2.32 6.70 -11.40
C GLN A 176 3.01 5.38 -11.73
N VAL A 177 4.20 5.20 -11.19
CA VAL A 177 5.03 4.01 -11.41
C VAL A 177 4.95 3.13 -10.18
N GLN A 178 4.71 1.84 -10.37
CA GLN A 178 4.80 0.87 -9.29
C GLN A 178 6.28 0.62 -8.95
N THR A 179 6.71 1.13 -7.80
CA THR A 179 8.12 1.11 -7.36
C THR A 179 8.42 0.05 -6.31
N GLY A 180 7.46 -0.79 -5.94
CA GLY A 180 7.68 -1.87 -4.99
C GLY A 180 6.40 -2.37 -4.34
N PHE A 181 6.59 -3.09 -3.23
CA PHE A 181 5.53 -3.59 -2.39
C PHE A 181 5.83 -3.27 -0.93
N THR A 182 4.82 -2.83 -0.18
CA THR A 182 4.91 -2.67 1.27
C THR A 182 3.95 -3.61 1.96
N ARG A 183 4.38 -4.18 3.08
CA ARG A 183 3.52 -5.05 3.90
C ARG A 183 2.58 -4.19 4.74
N LEU A 184 1.34 -4.64 4.89
CA LEU A 184 0.33 -3.95 5.73
C LEU A 184 0.82 -3.74 7.18
N ALA A 185 1.61 -4.68 7.70
CA ALA A 185 2.19 -4.60 9.04
C ALA A 185 3.07 -3.34 9.26
N ASN A 186 3.71 -2.82 8.20
CA ASN A 186 4.53 -1.59 8.28
C ASN A 186 3.68 -0.30 8.29
N LEU A 187 2.37 -0.39 8.01
CA LEU A 187 1.46 0.75 8.07
C LEU A 187 0.84 0.95 9.47
N LEU A 188 0.97 -0.02 10.38
CA LEU A 188 0.50 0.12 11.76
C LEU A 188 1.53 0.89 12.60
N PRO A 189 1.17 2.06 13.17
CA PRO A 189 2.06 2.83 14.02
C PRO A 189 2.43 2.01 15.26
N GLY A 190 3.73 1.78 15.47
CA GLY A 190 4.29 1.10 16.64
C GLY A 190 4.82 -0.32 16.42
N ILE A 191 4.32 -1.07 15.43
CA ILE A 191 4.73 -2.48 15.19
C ILE A 191 5.94 -2.56 14.24
N GLY A 192 6.01 -1.67 13.24
CA GLY A 192 7.13 -1.61 12.30
C GLY A 192 8.48 -1.28 12.94
N MET A 193 8.50 -0.66 14.13
CA MET A 193 9.73 -0.31 14.84
C MET A 193 10.31 -1.46 15.67
N LEU A 194 9.48 -2.41 16.09
CA LEU A 194 9.89 -3.53 16.94
C LEU A 194 10.36 -4.76 16.15
N LEU A 195 9.93 -4.92 14.90
CA LEU A 195 10.15 -6.16 14.14
C LEU A 195 11.16 -6.09 12.98
N GLY A 196 11.82 -4.96 12.72
CA GLY A 196 12.95 -4.95 11.78
C GLY A 196 13.08 -3.65 11.01
N GLY A 197 14.12 -2.89 11.37
CA GLY A 197 14.64 -1.83 10.52
C GLY A 197 15.11 -2.37 9.16
N GLN A 198 14.97 -1.52 8.15
CA GLN A 198 15.68 -1.57 6.87
C GLN A 198 15.40 -2.78 5.96
N GLY A 199 14.19 -2.85 5.41
CA GLY A 199 13.93 -3.54 4.15
C GLY A 199 14.13 -2.60 2.95
N ALA A 200 15.37 -2.21 2.70
CA ALA A 200 15.81 -1.62 1.43
C ALA A 200 16.76 -2.63 0.78
N LEU A 201 16.22 -3.51 -0.06
CA LEU A 201 16.93 -4.26 -1.10
C LEU A 201 15.99 -4.43 -2.29
#